data_AF-A0A2K5C8Q8-F1
#
_entry.id   AF-A0A2K5C8Q8-F1
#
_cell.length_a   1.000
_cell.length_b   1.000
_cell.length_c   1.000
_cell.angle_alpha   90.00
_cell.angle_beta   90.00
_cell.angle_gamma   90.00
#
_symmetry.space_group_name_H-M   'P 1'
#
loop_
_entity.id
_entity.type
_entity.pdbx_description
1 polymer ?
#
loop_
_entity_poly.entity_id
_entity_poly.type
_entity_poly.pdbx_seq_one_letter_code
_entity_poly.pdbx_strand_id
1 'polypeptide(L)' 'AVVVLSGEEQRYMCHVQHEGLAEPLTLRWGGKGGSYSQAVWSYSAQGSD' A
#
# COMPACT_ATOMS: atom_id res chain seq x y z
N ALA A 1 -10.86 11.51 7.74
CA ALA A 1 -10.99 10.79 6.46
C ALA A 1 -10.96 11.80 5.33
N VAL A 2 -10.28 11.50 4.22
CA VAL A 2 -10.31 12.33 3.01
C VAL A 2 -11.38 11.77 2.10
N VAL A 3 -12.36 12.58 1.72
CA VAL A 3 -13.38 12.19 0.74
C VAL A 3 -12.86 12.59 -0.63
N VAL A 4 -12.71 11.61 -1.51
CA VAL A 4 -12.32 11.83 -2.90
C VAL A 4 -13.51 11.48 -3.78
N LEU A 5 -13.82 12.35 -4.73
CA LEU A 5 -14.90 12.14 -5.69
C LEU A 5 -14.44 11.21 -6.82
N SER A 6 -15.38 10.42 -7.34
CA SER A 6 -15.15 9.50 -8.46
C SER A 6 -14.65 10.27 -9.69
N GLY A 7 -13.44 9.93 -10.17
CA GLY A 7 -12.77 10.56 -11.31
C GLY A 7 -11.74 11.64 -10.94
N GLU A 8 -11.65 12.02 -9.67
CA GLU A 8 -10.65 12.98 -9.19
C GLU A 8 -9.40 12.30 -8.61
N GLU A 9 -9.44 10.99 -8.38
CA GLU A 9 -8.43 10.25 -7.62
C GLU A 9 -7.03 10.35 -8.23
N GLN A 10 -6.94 10.46 -9.56
CA GLN A 10 -5.67 10.58 -10.27
C GLN A 10 -4.91 11.89 -9.99
N ARG A 11 -5.59 12.89 -9.40
CA ARG A 11 -4.96 14.13 -8.92
C ARG A 11 -4.45 14.03 -7.49
N TYR A 12 -4.82 12.98 -6.78
CA TYR A 12 -4.38 12.75 -5.42
C TYR A 12 -3.14 11.85 -5.41
N MET A 13 -2.22 12.25 -4.55
CA MET A 13 -0.94 11.59 -4.38
C MET A 13 -0.62 11.59 -2.89
N CYS A 14 -0.21 10.45 -2.36
CA CYS A 14 0.15 10.30 -0.96
C CYS A 14 1.67 10.38 -0.83
N HIS A 15 2.15 11.23 0.07
CA HIS A 15 3.56 11.29 0.45
C HIS A 15 3.74 10.55 1.77
N VAL A 16 4.56 9.51 1.77
CA VAL A 16 4.87 8.70 2.94
C VAL A 16 6.31 9.00 3.37
N GLN A 17 6.44 9.52 4.58
CA GLN A 17 7.73 9.69 5.25
C GLN A 17 7.91 8.53 6.23
N HIS A 18 9.08 7.92 6.19
CA HIS A 18 9.47 6.84 7.09
C HIS A 18 10.97 6.96 7.35
N GLU A 19 11.42 6.75 8.58
CA GLU A 19 12.81 7.00 8.99
C GLU A 19 13.84 6.19 8.19
N GLY A 20 13.45 5.02 7.68
CA GLY A 20 14.30 4.20 6.83
C GLY A 20 14.39 4.63 5.36
N LEU A 21 13.67 5.67 4.94
CA LEU A 21 13.70 6.19 3.57
C LEU A 21 14.56 7.46 3.51
N ALA A 22 15.54 7.47 2.60
CA ALA A 22 16.35 8.66 2.33
C ALA A 22 15.52 9.82 1.73
N GLU A 23 14.43 9.49 1.03
CA GLU A 23 13.48 10.45 0.44
C GLU A 23 12.02 9.98 0.64
N PRO A 24 11.05 10.90 0.72
CA PRO A 24 9.64 10.54 0.86
C PRO A 24 9.11 9.71 -0.30
N LEU A 25 8.43 8.60 0.00
CA LEU A 25 7.78 7.78 -1.02
C LEU A 25 6.51 8.46 -1.53
N THR A 26 6.40 8.55 -2.85
CA THR A 26 5.27 9.20 -3.52
C THR A 26 4.38 8.15 -4.16
N LEU A 27 3.16 7.99 -3.65
CA LEU A 27 2.19 7.00 -4.11
C LEU A 27 1.07 7.68 -4.89
N ARG A 28 0.80 7.20 -6.11
CA ARG A 28 -0.32 7.64 -6.94
C ARG A 28 -1.46 6.63 -6.87
N TRP A 29 -2.69 7.11 -6.98
CA TRP A 29 -3.86 6.25 -7.03
C TRP A 29 -3.86 5.35 -8.27
N GLY A 30 -3.95 4.03 -8.10
CA GLY A 30 -4.21 3.10 -9.21
C GLY A 30 -3.12 2.98 -10.27
N GLY A 31 -1.84 2.88 -9.87
CA GLY A 31 -0.79 2.40 -10.77
C GLY A 31 -0.95 0.90 -11.04
N LYS A 32 -0.90 0.47 -12.32
CA LYS A 32 -0.91 -0.94 -12.70
C LYS A 32 0.13 -1.71 -11.87
N GLY A 33 -0.38 -2.52 -10.94
CA GLY A 33 0.29 -3.64 -10.29
C GLY A 33 1.75 -3.42 -9.92
N GLY A 34 2.00 -2.93 -8.70
CA GLY A 34 3.11 -3.53 -7.96
C GLY A 34 2.93 -5.04 -8.05
N SER A 35 3.94 -5.77 -8.51
CA SER A 35 3.93 -7.23 -8.48
C SER A 35 3.69 -7.62 -7.04
N TYR A 36 2.44 -7.96 -6.70
CA TYR A 36 2.17 -8.68 -5.47
C TYR A 36 2.83 -10.02 -5.71
N SER A 37 4.08 -10.16 -5.25
CA SER A 37 4.55 -11.49 -4.90
C SER A 37 3.43 -12.06 -4.02
N GLN A 38 2.75 -13.08 -4.52
CA GLN A 38 1.79 -13.83 -3.73
C GLN A 38 2.58 -14.43 -2.59
N ALA A 39 2.77 -13.66 -1.53
CA ALA A 39 3.19 -14.18 -0.27
C ALA A 39 1.99 -15.01 0.20
N VAL A 40 2.09 -16.32 -0.02
CA VAL A 40 1.30 -17.29 0.74
C VAL A 40 1.66 -17.03 2.20
N TRP A 41 0.76 -16.36 2.91
CA TRP A 41 0.81 -16.33 4.35
C TRP A 41 0.45 -17.73 4.82
N SER A 42 1.46 -18.53 5.16
CA SER A 42 1.26 -19.77 5.88
C SER A 42 0.78 -19.40 7.28
N TYR A 43 -0.53 -19.38 7.50
CA TYR A 43 -1.01 -19.47 8.87
C TYR A 43 -0.71 -20.90 9.31
N SER A 44 0.33 -21.08 10.12
CA SER A 44 0.41 -22.27 10.95
C SER A 44 -0.63 -22.07 12.04
N ALA A 45 -1.86 -22.55 11.82
CA ALA A 45 -2.80 -22.73 12.92
C ALA A 45 -2.11 -23.65 13.95
N GLN A 46 -1.84 -23.06 15.10
CA GLN A 46 -1.16 -23.67 16.23
C GLN A 46 -2.05 -24.78 16.80
N GLY A 47 -1.52 -25.98 16.95
CA GLY A 47 -2.07 -27.01 17.82
C GLY A 47 -0.97 -27.37 18.82
N SER A 48 -0.95 -26.68 19.95
CA SER A 48 -0.29 -27.18 21.16
C SER A 48 -1.39 -27.83 21.99
N ASP A 49 -1.17 -29.07 22.42
CA ASP A 49 -1.84 -29.59 23.63
C ASP A 49 -1.50 -28.68 24.82
#